data_AF-A0A0H3EAI7-F1
#
_entry.id   AF-A0A0H3EAI7-F1
#
_cell.length_a   1.000
_cell.length_b   1.000
_cell.length_c   1.000
_cell.angle_alpha   90.00
_cell.angle_beta   90.00
_cell.angle_gamma   90.00
#
_symmetry.space_group_name_H-M   'P 1'
#
loop_
_entity.id
_entity.type
_entity.pdbx_description
1 polymer ?
#
loop_
_entity_poly.entity_id
_entity_poly.type
_entity_poly.pdbx_seq_one_letter_code
_entity_poly.pdbx_strand_id
1 'polypeptide(L)'
;MIRRYRVSNGNAAGGSGGNGREEGREDGRDDGRKASRAVGRAVAAAMVALLIVSAVLAGSWLWSRRDGIISGVKAFGVKASSMYSHTREPDTTVMPPDVSRRRYPVLTSPVDFNGNGVDDYTDIMRGARKDALAHPAYDDGYYQGGYPPADRGACVDVVWRAFRNAGYDLKAMVDADIAADRASYASVAAKPDPNIDFRRTGVLDVFFGKYGITLTNDVNDHAQWQQGDIVVFDRVKHIGVISDKRDADGFSYVLHNMNQRQRENDYLAFSRRMGVTGHYRWDASRVPKSVLRAWKG
;
A
#
# COMPACT_ATOMS: atom_id res chain seq x y z
N MET A 1 22.62 -28.56 -25.94
CA MET A 1 21.70 -28.18 -27.03
C MET A 1 21.20 -26.77 -26.72
N ILE A 2 21.79 -25.77 -27.37
CA ILE A 2 21.56 -24.34 -27.11
C ILE A 2 20.60 -23.82 -28.18
N ARG A 3 19.56 -23.07 -27.80
CA ARG A 3 18.85 -22.18 -28.73
C ARG A 3 18.82 -20.76 -28.17
N ARG A 4 19.68 -19.92 -28.77
CA ARG A 4 19.62 -18.46 -28.73
C ARG A 4 18.55 -17.99 -29.71
N TYR A 5 17.83 -16.92 -29.38
CA TYR A 5 17.11 -16.10 -30.37
C TYR A 5 17.76 -14.71 -30.43
N ARG A 6 18.18 -14.32 -31.63
CA ARG A 6 18.62 -12.99 -32.04
C ARG A 6 18.08 -12.75 -33.45
N VAL A 7 17.30 -11.70 -33.65
CA VAL A 7 16.93 -11.06 -34.94
C VAL A 7 16.39 -9.66 -34.57
N SER A 8 16.63 -8.53 -35.24
CA SER A 8 17.61 -8.04 -36.23
C SER A 8 17.56 -6.50 -36.17
N ASN A 9 18.66 -5.85 -36.55
CA ASN A 9 18.66 -4.44 -36.96
C ASN A 9 18.56 -4.40 -38.49
N GLY A 10 17.67 -3.54 -39.01
CA GLY A 10 17.63 -3.12 -40.41
C GLY A 10 18.19 -1.71 -40.55
N ASN A 11 18.98 -1.51 -41.59
CA ASN A 11 19.82 -0.36 -41.91
C ASN A 11 19.33 0.27 -43.23
N ALA A 12 19.39 1.59 -43.38
CA ALA A 12 19.53 2.34 -44.66
C ALA A 12 19.33 3.86 -44.36
N ALA A 13 20.34 4.74 -44.46
CA ALA A 13 21.07 5.25 -45.64
C ALA A 13 20.41 6.49 -46.29
N GLY A 14 21.19 7.58 -46.46
CA GLY A 14 21.01 8.51 -47.59
C GLY A 14 21.19 10.03 -47.33
N GLY A 15 22.27 10.61 -47.87
CA GLY A 15 22.40 11.99 -48.43
C GLY A 15 22.47 13.16 -47.44
N SER A 16 23.57 13.92 -47.26
CA SER A 16 24.38 14.77 -48.15
C SER A 16 23.72 16.09 -48.61
N GLY A 17 24.28 17.22 -48.19
CA GLY A 17 24.39 18.45 -48.99
C GLY A 17 23.77 19.72 -48.40
N GLY A 18 24.55 20.81 -48.40
CA GLY A 18 24.02 22.16 -48.64
C GLY A 18 24.15 23.17 -47.51
N ASN A 19 25.09 24.10 -47.67
CA ASN A 19 25.38 25.26 -46.83
C ASN A 19 24.49 26.45 -47.24
N GLY A 20 24.08 27.32 -46.30
CA GLY A 20 23.36 28.57 -46.63
C GLY A 20 23.06 29.43 -45.40
N ARG A 21 23.82 30.51 -45.22
CA ARG A 21 23.53 31.63 -44.31
C ARG A 21 22.51 32.56 -44.95
N GLU A 22 21.62 33.15 -44.13
CA GLU A 22 21.19 34.54 -44.28
C GLU A 22 20.55 35.05 -42.97
N GLU A 23 21.07 36.18 -42.48
CA GLU A 23 20.47 37.01 -41.43
C GLU A 23 19.45 37.98 -42.06
N GLY A 24 18.37 38.27 -41.35
CA GLY A 24 17.45 39.36 -41.68
C GLY A 24 16.58 39.74 -40.47
N ARG A 25 16.86 40.93 -39.90
CA ARG A 25 15.99 41.67 -38.97
C ARG A 25 14.77 42.23 -39.71
N GLU A 26 13.61 42.33 -39.06
CA GLU A 26 12.90 43.61 -38.88
C GLU A 26 11.65 43.51 -37.99
N ASP A 27 11.18 44.69 -37.60
CA ASP A 27 10.48 45.11 -36.38
C ASP A 27 8.95 45.29 -36.59
N GLY A 28 8.20 45.45 -35.49
CA GLY A 28 6.93 46.19 -35.47
C GLY A 28 5.60 45.43 -35.56
N ARG A 29 4.94 45.23 -34.41
CA ARG A 29 3.46 45.20 -34.25
C ARG A 29 3.04 45.16 -32.77
N ASP A 30 3.02 46.31 -32.07
CA ASP A 30 2.55 46.39 -30.67
C ASP A 30 1.41 47.41 -30.41
N ASP A 31 0.63 47.78 -31.44
CA ASP A 31 -0.47 48.77 -31.26
C ASP A 31 -1.89 48.17 -31.26
N GLY A 32 -2.04 46.84 -31.40
CA GLY A 32 -3.36 46.18 -31.48
C GLY A 32 -3.93 45.65 -30.16
N ARG A 33 -3.15 45.59 -29.08
CA ARG A 33 -3.52 44.83 -27.85
C ARG A 33 -4.18 45.65 -26.74
N LYS A 34 -4.19 46.98 -26.83
CA LYS A 34 -4.75 47.84 -25.76
C LYS A 34 -6.25 48.15 -25.92
N ALA A 35 -6.80 48.04 -27.13
CA ALA A 35 -8.22 48.31 -27.39
C ALA A 35 -9.18 47.14 -27.02
N SER A 36 -8.70 45.89 -27.00
CA SER A 36 -9.56 44.71 -26.74
C SER A 36 -9.80 44.39 -25.25
N ARG A 37 -9.07 45.03 -24.33
CA ARG A 37 -9.18 44.77 -22.88
C ARG A 37 -10.22 45.62 -22.15
N ALA A 38 -10.68 46.72 -22.74
CA ALA A 38 -11.68 47.60 -22.12
C ALA A 38 -13.11 47.09 -22.29
N VAL A 39 -13.42 46.43 -23.41
CA VAL A 39 -14.78 45.96 -23.73
C VAL A 39 -15.16 44.69 -22.94
N GLY A 40 -14.19 43.81 -22.62
CA GLY A 40 -14.44 42.57 -21.87
C GLY A 40 -14.82 42.76 -20.40
N ARG A 41 -14.43 43.87 -19.77
CA ARG A 41 -14.71 44.13 -18.34
C ARG A 41 -16.14 44.64 -18.08
N ALA A 42 -16.77 45.29 -19.06
CA ALA A 42 -18.14 45.78 -18.91
C ALA A 42 -19.20 44.67 -19.00
N VAL A 43 -18.95 43.63 -19.81
CA VAL A 43 -19.89 42.51 -20.02
C VAL A 43 -19.92 41.55 -18.82
N ALA A 44 -18.78 41.35 -18.14
CA ALA A 44 -18.68 40.46 -16.99
C ALA A 44 -19.40 41.01 -15.73
N ALA A 45 -19.41 42.34 -15.54
CA ALA A 45 -20.07 42.97 -14.39
C ALA A 45 -21.62 42.90 -14.48
N ALA A 46 -22.18 42.94 -15.69
CA ALA A 46 -23.63 42.86 -15.88
C ALA A 46 -24.21 41.45 -15.62
N MET A 47 -23.43 40.39 -15.88
CA MET A 47 -23.88 39.01 -15.64
C MET A 47 -23.85 38.58 -14.17
N VAL A 48 -22.97 39.17 -13.34
CA VAL A 48 -22.94 38.89 -11.89
C VAL A 48 -24.11 39.56 -11.16
N ALA A 49 -24.56 40.73 -11.60
CA ALA A 49 -25.72 41.41 -11.02
C ALA A 49 -27.05 40.67 -11.28
N LEU A 50 -27.18 39.96 -12.41
CA LEU A 50 -28.40 39.22 -12.76
C LEU A 50 -28.58 37.91 -11.97
N LEU A 51 -27.49 37.30 -11.48
CA LEU A 51 -27.54 36.06 -10.70
C LEU A 51 -27.84 36.27 -9.20
N ILE A 52 -27.67 37.48 -8.67
CA ILE A 52 -27.97 37.80 -7.28
C ILE A 52 -29.47 38.10 -7.08
N VAL A 53 -30.16 38.62 -8.11
CA VAL A 53 -31.61 38.92 -8.04
C VAL A 53 -32.48 37.66 -8.10
N SER A 54 -32.03 36.56 -8.74
CA SER A 54 -32.77 35.30 -8.79
C SER A 54 -32.69 34.46 -7.50
N ALA A 55 -31.65 34.66 -6.67
CA ALA A 55 -31.52 33.97 -5.38
C ALA A 55 -32.41 34.56 -4.26
N VAL A 56 -32.76 35.86 -4.35
CA VAL A 56 -33.58 36.54 -3.34
C VAL A 56 -35.09 36.28 -3.54
N LEU A 57 -35.54 35.96 -4.75
CA LEU A 57 -36.96 35.67 -5.03
C LEU A 57 -37.37 34.20 -4.84
N ALA A 58 -36.42 33.26 -4.80
CA ALA A 58 -36.71 31.84 -4.52
C ALA A 58 -36.73 31.51 -3.01
N GLY A 59 -36.08 32.33 -2.17
CA GLY A 59 -36.02 32.13 -0.71
C GLY A 59 -37.29 32.50 0.04
N SER A 60 -38.14 33.35 -0.54
CA SER A 60 -39.37 33.85 0.11
C SER A 60 -40.61 33.01 -0.14
N TRP A 61 -40.52 31.92 -0.91
CA TRP A 61 -41.68 31.05 -1.22
C TRP A 61 -41.72 29.75 -0.39
N LEU A 62 -40.64 29.40 0.33
CA LEU A 62 -40.55 28.16 1.10
C LEU A 62 -40.69 28.33 2.63
N TRP A 63 -40.92 29.56 3.12
CA TRP A 63 -41.12 29.89 4.54
C TRP A 63 -42.55 30.38 4.85
N SER A 64 -43.58 29.93 4.13
CA SER A 64 -44.98 30.31 4.43
C SER A 64 -45.96 29.14 4.56
N ARG A 65 -45.47 27.91 4.82
CA ARG A 65 -46.35 26.75 5.08
C ARG A 65 -45.93 25.93 6.31
N ARG A 66 -45.62 26.63 7.40
CA ARG A 66 -45.87 26.14 8.75
C ARG A 66 -46.91 27.08 9.34
N ASP A 67 -48.13 26.59 9.52
CA ASP A 67 -48.94 26.75 10.73
C ASP A 67 -50.41 26.41 10.44
N GLY A 68 -50.94 25.46 11.22
CA GLY A 68 -52.34 25.05 11.20
C GLY A 68 -52.53 23.57 10.89
N ILE A 69 -52.67 22.74 11.93
CA ILE A 69 -53.92 22.06 12.33
C ILE A 69 -53.53 21.04 13.42
N ILE A 70 -53.95 21.32 14.67
CA ILE A 70 -54.04 20.36 15.76
C ILE A 70 -55.51 19.91 15.84
N SER A 71 -55.78 18.61 15.71
CA SER A 71 -56.63 17.82 16.63
C SER A 71 -57.09 16.49 16.00
N GLY A 72 -56.57 15.39 16.57
CA GLY A 72 -57.29 14.15 16.85
C GLY A 72 -57.80 13.25 15.71
N VAL A 73 -57.08 12.15 15.42
CA VAL A 73 -57.70 10.84 15.11
C VAL A 73 -56.76 9.69 15.53
N LYS A 74 -57.28 8.89 16.47
CA LYS A 74 -57.12 7.44 16.77
C LYS A 74 -55.84 6.71 16.36
N ALA A 75 -55.26 6.07 17.38
CA ALA A 75 -54.30 4.98 17.29
C ALA A 75 -54.68 3.94 16.23
N PHE A 76 -53.81 3.78 15.24
CA PHE A 76 -53.73 2.60 14.39
C PHE A 76 -52.30 2.05 14.48
N GLY A 77 -52.20 0.76 14.73
CA GLY A 77 -50.98 0.07 15.09
C GLY A 77 -49.82 0.31 14.13
N VAL A 78 -48.68 0.69 14.71
CA VAL A 78 -47.39 0.71 14.06
C VAL A 78 -47.02 -0.73 13.72
N LYS A 79 -47.18 -1.14 12.45
CA LYS A 79 -46.31 -2.19 11.91
C LYS A 79 -45.01 -1.50 11.55
N ALA A 80 -44.07 -1.51 12.50
CA ALA A 80 -42.67 -1.33 12.17
C ALA A 80 -42.31 -2.48 11.23
N SER A 81 -42.33 -2.22 9.92
CA SER A 81 -41.63 -3.07 8.98
C SER A 81 -40.18 -3.05 9.42
N SER A 82 -39.77 -4.13 10.07
CA SER A 82 -38.39 -4.43 10.42
C SER A 82 -37.54 -4.15 9.18
N MET A 83 -36.81 -3.03 9.21
CA MET A 83 -35.64 -2.87 8.37
C MET A 83 -34.73 -4.00 8.82
N TYR A 84 -34.75 -5.11 8.07
CA TYR A 84 -33.71 -6.11 8.12
C TYR A 84 -32.41 -5.37 7.83
N SER A 85 -31.75 -4.93 8.89
CA SER A 85 -30.31 -4.84 8.91
C SER A 85 -29.84 -6.18 8.41
N HIS A 86 -29.36 -6.24 7.16
CA HIS A 86 -28.48 -7.31 6.76
C HIS A 86 -27.22 -7.13 7.59
N THR A 87 -27.27 -7.57 8.86
CA THR A 87 -26.11 -8.05 9.57
C THR A 87 -25.53 -9.09 8.63
N ARG A 88 -24.44 -8.70 7.97
CA ARG A 88 -23.64 -9.57 7.14
C ARG A 88 -23.36 -10.80 7.99
N GLU A 89 -23.89 -11.95 7.60
CA GLU A 89 -23.59 -13.22 8.26
C GLU A 89 -22.07 -13.27 8.51
N PRO A 90 -21.61 -13.58 9.73
CA PRO A 90 -20.18 -13.64 10.01
C PRO A 90 -19.56 -14.60 9.01
N ASP A 91 -18.44 -14.19 8.41
CA ASP A 91 -17.69 -15.05 7.50
C ASP A 91 -17.24 -16.29 8.29
N THR A 92 -17.97 -17.39 8.14
CA THR A 92 -17.78 -18.62 8.92
C THR A 92 -16.45 -19.30 8.63
N THR A 93 -15.68 -18.79 7.65
CA THR A 93 -14.32 -19.25 7.35
C THR A 93 -13.31 -18.74 8.38
N VAL A 94 -13.54 -17.59 9.01
CA VAL A 94 -12.62 -17.00 10.00
C VAL A 94 -12.98 -17.49 11.40
N MET A 95 -12.02 -18.06 12.11
CA MET A 95 -12.18 -18.45 13.51
C MET A 95 -12.48 -17.22 14.38
N PRO A 96 -13.50 -17.25 15.27
CA PRO A 96 -13.80 -16.15 16.18
C PRO A 96 -12.56 -15.74 17.00
N PRO A 97 -12.27 -14.43 17.19
CA PRO A 97 -11.04 -13.99 17.82
C PRO A 97 -10.80 -14.52 19.23
N ASP A 98 -11.84 -14.70 20.04
CA ASP A 98 -11.75 -15.27 21.39
C ASP A 98 -11.37 -16.75 21.36
N VAL A 99 -11.88 -17.51 20.37
CA VAL A 99 -11.53 -18.91 20.14
C VAL A 99 -10.08 -19.00 19.65
N SER A 100 -9.71 -18.15 18.68
CA SER A 100 -8.35 -18.08 18.14
C SER A 100 -7.33 -17.81 19.24
N ARG A 101 -7.54 -16.77 20.07
CA ARG A 101 -6.63 -16.42 21.18
C ARG A 101 -6.55 -17.48 22.26
N ARG A 102 -7.63 -18.24 22.49
CA ARG A 102 -7.63 -19.32 23.47
C ARG A 102 -6.84 -20.53 22.99
N ARG A 103 -6.92 -20.86 21.69
CA ARG A 103 -6.17 -21.99 21.08
C ARG A 103 -4.73 -21.63 20.75
N TYR A 104 -4.52 -20.40 20.28
CA TYR A 104 -3.25 -19.86 19.83
C TYR A 104 -3.06 -18.46 20.43
N PRO A 105 -2.58 -18.38 21.69
CA PRO A 105 -2.31 -17.11 22.32
C PRO A 105 -1.36 -16.25 21.47
N VAL A 106 -1.79 -15.02 21.22
CA VAL A 106 -1.01 -13.98 20.51
C VAL A 106 0.22 -13.66 21.35
N LEU A 107 1.39 -13.63 20.72
CA LEU A 107 2.63 -13.28 21.41
C LEU A 107 2.75 -11.77 21.64
N THR A 108 3.52 -11.37 22.63
CA THR A 108 3.89 -9.97 22.85
C THR A 108 5.39 -9.84 22.61
N SER A 109 5.79 -8.92 21.73
CA SER A 109 7.20 -8.59 21.56
C SER A 109 7.78 -8.03 22.86
N PRO A 110 9.02 -8.37 23.23
CA PRO A 110 9.72 -7.72 24.35
C PRO A 110 10.12 -6.28 24.02
N VAL A 111 9.93 -5.83 22.77
CA VAL A 111 10.30 -4.50 22.27
C VAL A 111 9.06 -3.79 21.71
N ASP A 112 8.96 -2.52 22.07
CA ASP A 112 8.16 -1.48 21.40
C ASP A 112 9.16 -0.43 20.92
N PHE A 113 9.58 -0.54 19.66
CA PHE A 113 10.73 0.21 19.15
C PHE A 113 10.45 1.69 18.92
N ASN A 114 9.20 2.02 18.58
CA ASN A 114 8.76 3.41 18.40
C ASN A 114 8.21 4.04 19.69
N GLY A 115 8.01 3.25 20.75
CA GLY A 115 7.57 3.71 22.07
C GLY A 115 6.11 4.16 22.10
N ASN A 116 5.26 3.65 21.20
CA ASN A 116 3.87 4.10 21.07
C ASN A 116 2.89 3.34 22.00
N GLY A 117 3.38 2.43 22.84
CA GLY A 117 2.58 1.58 23.72
C GLY A 117 2.03 0.32 23.07
N VAL A 118 2.47 -0.01 21.85
CA VAL A 118 2.11 -1.21 21.09
C VAL A 118 3.39 -1.98 20.79
N ASP A 119 3.41 -3.27 21.12
CA ASP A 119 4.58 -4.12 20.88
C ASP A 119 4.85 -4.33 19.37
N ASP A 120 6.11 -4.55 19.01
CA ASP A 120 6.54 -4.61 17.60
C ASP A 120 5.81 -5.67 16.76
N TYR A 121 5.48 -6.85 17.31
CA TYR A 121 4.77 -7.88 16.55
C TYR A 121 3.39 -7.39 16.13
N THR A 122 2.69 -6.74 17.06
CA THR A 122 1.40 -6.13 16.82
C THR A 122 1.52 -4.95 15.84
N ASP A 123 2.55 -4.12 15.98
CA ASP A 123 2.73 -2.95 15.12
C ASP A 123 3.09 -3.31 13.68
N ILE A 124 3.94 -4.31 13.47
CA ILE A 124 4.27 -4.83 12.13
C ILE A 124 2.99 -5.37 11.47
N MET A 125 2.24 -6.25 12.15
CA MET A 125 0.99 -6.79 11.62
C MET A 125 -0.02 -5.68 11.29
N ARG A 126 -0.20 -4.70 12.18
CA ARG A 126 -1.11 -3.57 11.95
C ARG A 126 -0.68 -2.73 10.76
N GLY A 127 0.61 -2.50 10.57
CA GLY A 127 1.13 -1.79 9.40
C GLY A 127 0.85 -2.54 8.09
N ALA A 128 1.05 -3.85 8.06
CA ALA A 128 0.69 -4.69 6.91
C ALA A 128 -0.82 -4.66 6.63
N ARG A 129 -1.65 -4.71 7.69
CA ARG A 129 -3.11 -4.61 7.57
C ARG A 129 -3.57 -3.23 7.06
N LYS A 130 -2.92 -2.14 7.50
CA LYS A 130 -3.18 -0.79 6.97
C LYS A 130 -2.91 -0.74 5.46
N ASP A 131 -1.81 -1.34 4.98
CA ASP A 131 -1.52 -1.41 3.55
C ASP A 131 -2.55 -2.25 2.78
N ALA A 132 -2.90 -3.43 3.31
CA ALA A 132 -3.91 -4.31 2.73
C ALA A 132 -5.28 -3.61 2.56
N LEU A 133 -5.68 -2.80 3.53
CA LEU A 133 -6.92 -2.01 3.51
C LEU A 133 -6.85 -0.80 2.57
N ALA A 134 -5.69 -0.12 2.50
CA ALA A 134 -5.47 1.00 1.58
C ALA A 134 -5.50 0.57 0.10
N HIS A 135 -5.26 -0.72 -0.16
CA HIS A 135 -5.40 -1.37 -1.46
C HIS A 135 -4.61 -0.68 -2.60
N PRO A 136 -3.30 -0.36 -2.42
CA PRO A 136 -2.49 0.26 -3.48
C PRO A 136 -2.49 -0.59 -4.76
N ALA A 137 -2.64 0.01 -5.94
CA ALA A 137 -2.60 -0.74 -7.19
C ALA A 137 -1.25 -1.47 -7.33
N TYR A 138 -1.30 -2.71 -7.82
CA TYR A 138 -0.08 -3.52 -7.94
C TYR A 138 0.91 -2.87 -8.91
N ASP A 139 2.11 -2.60 -8.42
CA ASP A 139 3.16 -1.91 -9.17
C ASP A 139 4.54 -2.33 -8.61
N ASP A 140 5.30 -3.03 -9.43
CA ASP A 140 6.68 -3.47 -9.16
C ASP A 140 7.72 -2.56 -9.83
N GLY A 141 7.31 -1.35 -10.21
CA GLY A 141 8.13 -0.36 -10.88
C GLY A 141 9.30 0.15 -10.03
N TYR A 142 10.22 0.82 -10.72
CA TYR A 142 11.39 1.43 -10.10
C TYR A 142 11.11 2.88 -9.70
N TYR A 143 11.49 3.25 -8.47
CA TYR A 143 11.25 4.59 -7.92
C TYR A 143 12.57 5.20 -7.45
N GLN A 144 12.87 6.42 -7.86
CA GLN A 144 14.00 7.17 -7.30
C GLN A 144 13.74 7.47 -5.81
N GLY A 145 14.71 7.19 -4.95
CA GLY A 145 14.54 7.19 -3.49
C GLY A 145 13.92 5.90 -2.94
N GLY A 146 13.40 5.04 -3.82
CA GLY A 146 12.97 3.68 -3.55
C GLY A 146 11.55 3.48 -3.03
N TYR A 147 10.86 4.53 -2.61
CA TYR A 147 9.50 4.41 -2.10
C TYR A 147 8.45 4.71 -3.19
N PRO A 148 7.55 3.77 -3.51
CA PRO A 148 6.41 4.08 -4.37
C PRO A 148 5.44 5.07 -3.71
N PRO A 149 4.66 5.82 -4.49
CA PRO A 149 3.50 6.57 -4.00
C PRO A 149 2.54 5.68 -3.19
N ALA A 150 1.73 6.30 -2.33
CA ALA A 150 0.87 5.58 -1.40
C ALA A 150 -0.15 4.65 -2.09
N ASP A 151 -0.59 4.99 -3.31
CA ASP A 151 -1.56 4.25 -4.12
C ASP A 151 -0.93 3.19 -5.04
N ARG A 152 0.37 2.90 -4.88
CA ARG A 152 1.14 1.92 -5.65
C ARG A 152 1.99 1.02 -4.75
N GLY A 153 2.22 -0.22 -5.17
CA GLY A 153 3.16 -1.13 -4.52
C GLY A 153 2.94 -2.60 -4.86
N ALA A 154 3.93 -3.43 -4.55
CA ALA A 154 3.96 -4.88 -4.71
C ALA A 154 3.99 -5.60 -3.35
N CYS A 155 4.27 -6.90 -3.35
CA CYS A 155 4.30 -7.73 -2.14
C CYS A 155 5.29 -7.25 -1.07
N VAL A 156 6.50 -6.87 -1.50
CA VAL A 156 7.55 -6.29 -0.64
C VAL A 156 7.17 -4.95 -0.02
N ASP A 157 6.27 -4.20 -0.66
CA ASP A 157 5.85 -2.89 -0.16
C ASP A 157 4.97 -3.00 1.08
N VAL A 158 4.24 -4.10 1.21
CA VAL A 158 3.53 -4.47 2.43
C VAL A 158 4.51 -4.56 3.60
N VAL A 159 5.68 -5.16 3.37
CA VAL A 159 6.68 -5.45 4.42
C VAL A 159 7.37 -4.18 4.89
N TRP A 160 7.91 -3.34 4.01
CA TRP A 160 8.56 -2.12 4.51
C TRP A 160 7.56 -1.13 5.12
N ARG A 161 6.31 -1.08 4.62
CA ARG A 161 5.25 -0.27 5.26
C ARG A 161 4.87 -0.81 6.63
N ALA A 162 4.87 -2.13 6.81
CA ALA A 162 4.70 -2.79 8.10
C ALA A 162 5.81 -2.42 9.09
N PHE A 163 7.07 -2.55 8.66
CA PHE A 163 8.24 -2.17 9.47
C PHE A 163 8.25 -0.68 9.80
N ARG A 164 7.89 0.19 8.84
CA ARG A 164 7.73 1.63 9.08
C ARG A 164 6.68 1.91 10.14
N ASN A 165 5.57 1.17 10.18
CA ASN A 165 4.56 1.33 11.23
C ASN A 165 5.13 1.03 12.63
N ALA A 166 6.02 0.05 12.74
CA ALA A 166 6.77 -0.25 13.97
C ALA A 166 7.99 0.67 14.21
N GLY A 167 8.17 1.72 13.40
CA GLY A 167 9.23 2.71 13.55
C GLY A 167 10.59 2.32 12.95
N TYR A 168 10.67 1.22 12.21
CA TYR A 168 11.91 0.78 11.56
C TYR A 168 12.08 1.38 10.16
N ASP A 169 13.30 1.81 9.85
CA ASP A 169 13.71 2.11 8.47
C ASP A 169 14.31 0.87 7.82
N LEU A 170 13.44 -0.01 7.30
CA LEU A 170 13.86 -1.26 6.66
C LEU A 170 14.84 -1.03 5.51
N LYS A 171 14.66 0.05 4.74
CA LYS A 171 15.58 0.40 3.65
C LYS A 171 16.96 0.70 4.21
N ALA A 172 17.08 1.59 5.20
CA ALA A 172 18.37 1.93 5.78
C ALA A 172 19.05 0.73 6.47
N MET A 173 18.27 -0.18 7.08
CA MET A 173 18.82 -1.41 7.65
C MET A 173 19.38 -2.34 6.57
N VAL A 174 18.64 -2.56 5.48
CA VAL A 174 19.08 -3.39 4.35
C VAL A 174 20.28 -2.77 3.63
N ASP A 175 20.25 -1.47 3.35
CA ASP A 175 21.34 -0.76 2.69
C ASP A 175 22.66 -0.87 3.49
N ALA A 176 22.57 -0.69 4.82
CA ALA A 176 23.73 -0.82 5.70
C ALA A 176 24.26 -2.25 5.75
N ASP A 177 23.39 -3.26 5.79
CA ASP A 177 23.82 -4.66 5.81
C ASP A 177 24.46 -5.09 4.48
N ILE A 178 23.88 -4.69 3.35
CA ILE A 178 24.46 -4.94 2.02
C ILE A 178 25.83 -4.27 1.91
N ALA A 179 25.99 -3.05 2.41
CA ALA A 179 27.28 -2.36 2.40
C ALA A 179 28.34 -3.10 3.24
N ALA A 180 27.94 -3.65 4.39
CA ALA A 180 28.84 -4.37 5.30
C ALA A 180 29.19 -5.79 4.81
N ASP A 181 28.27 -6.47 4.13
CA ASP A 181 28.43 -7.86 3.71
C ASP A 181 27.80 -8.11 2.32
N ARG A 182 28.41 -7.52 1.29
CA ARG A 182 27.98 -7.66 -0.11
C ARG A 182 27.98 -9.10 -0.61
N ALA A 183 28.84 -9.96 -0.06
CA ALA A 183 29.03 -11.33 -0.53
C ALA A 183 27.77 -12.19 -0.30
N SER A 184 27.12 -12.04 0.86
CA SER A 184 25.87 -12.75 1.18
C SER A 184 24.72 -12.41 0.24
N TYR A 185 24.75 -11.27 -0.44
CA TYR A 185 23.69 -10.82 -1.36
C TYR A 185 24.00 -11.07 -2.84
N ALA A 186 25.18 -11.58 -3.20
CA ALA A 186 25.62 -11.63 -4.59
C ALA A 186 24.67 -12.39 -5.54
N SER A 187 23.93 -13.39 -5.03
CA SER A 187 22.96 -14.18 -5.81
C SER A 187 21.62 -13.47 -6.06
N VAL A 188 21.26 -12.50 -5.21
CA VAL A 188 19.95 -11.80 -5.24
C VAL A 188 20.07 -10.31 -5.59
N ALA A 189 21.26 -9.73 -5.43
CA ALA A 189 21.61 -8.35 -5.75
C ALA A 189 23.08 -8.25 -6.17
N ALA A 190 23.42 -8.85 -7.31
CA ALA A 190 24.79 -8.82 -7.87
C ALA A 190 25.35 -7.40 -8.04
N LYS A 191 24.46 -6.43 -8.31
CA LYS A 191 24.74 -5.00 -8.31
C LYS A 191 23.78 -4.33 -7.33
N PRO A 192 24.21 -4.05 -6.09
CA PRO A 192 23.40 -3.33 -5.12
C PRO A 192 22.89 -2.01 -5.69
N ASP A 193 21.62 -1.74 -5.45
CA ASP A 193 20.92 -0.50 -5.78
C ASP A 193 19.98 -0.14 -4.63
N PRO A 194 20.35 0.86 -3.80
CA PRO A 194 19.55 1.29 -2.65
C PRO A 194 18.11 1.68 -2.98
N ASN A 195 17.80 2.05 -4.23
CA ASN A 195 16.42 2.40 -4.61
C ASN A 195 15.50 1.18 -4.73
N ILE A 196 16.03 -0.04 -4.75
CA ILE A 196 15.22 -1.23 -5.06
C ILE A 196 15.63 -2.47 -4.26
N ASP A 197 16.82 -2.51 -3.65
CA ASP A 197 17.31 -3.66 -2.87
C ASP A 197 16.31 -4.11 -1.78
N PHE A 198 15.86 -3.19 -0.92
CA PHE A 198 14.85 -3.49 0.12
C PHE A 198 13.45 -3.85 -0.44
N ARG A 199 13.25 -3.67 -1.75
CA ARG A 199 12.05 -4.06 -2.51
C ARG A 199 12.29 -5.29 -3.37
N ARG A 200 13.31 -6.10 -3.06
CA ARG A 200 13.48 -7.44 -3.66
C ARG A 200 13.25 -8.52 -2.61
N THR A 201 12.32 -9.43 -2.88
CA THR A 201 12.01 -10.55 -1.99
C THR A 201 13.25 -11.34 -1.59
N GLY A 202 14.12 -11.68 -2.55
CA GLY A 202 15.35 -12.43 -2.24
C GLY A 202 16.35 -11.67 -1.36
N VAL A 203 16.38 -10.34 -1.44
CA VAL A 203 17.22 -9.52 -0.54
C VAL A 203 16.63 -9.54 0.87
N LEU A 204 15.30 -9.40 0.99
CA LEU A 204 14.62 -9.47 2.29
C LEU A 204 14.74 -10.87 2.92
N ASP A 205 14.69 -11.95 2.12
CA ASP A 205 14.92 -13.32 2.57
C ASP A 205 16.29 -13.48 3.24
N VAL A 206 17.35 -12.97 2.60
CA VAL A 206 18.71 -12.97 3.18
C VAL A 206 18.77 -12.10 4.44
N PHE A 207 18.23 -10.88 4.41
CA PHE A 207 18.28 -9.96 5.55
C PHE A 207 17.56 -10.53 6.78
N PHE A 208 16.33 -11.04 6.61
CA PHE A 208 15.59 -11.66 7.71
C PHE A 208 16.18 -13.00 8.14
N GLY A 209 16.82 -13.74 7.24
CA GLY A 209 17.58 -14.94 7.60
C GLY A 209 18.81 -14.66 8.49
N LYS A 210 19.40 -13.46 8.41
CA LYS A 210 20.52 -13.04 9.27
C LYS A 210 20.06 -12.53 10.64
N TYR A 211 18.99 -11.73 10.67
CA TYR A 211 18.63 -10.92 11.83
C TYR A 211 17.30 -11.31 12.49
N GLY A 212 16.42 -12.01 11.78
CA GLY A 212 15.21 -12.59 12.34
C GLY A 212 15.48 -13.91 13.05
N ILE A 213 14.51 -14.33 13.86
CA ILE A 213 14.45 -15.70 14.36
C ILE A 213 13.84 -16.56 13.26
N THR A 214 14.61 -17.48 12.69
CA THR A 214 14.09 -18.47 11.72
C THR A 214 13.18 -19.47 12.42
N LEU A 215 11.98 -19.65 11.89
CA LEU A 215 10.94 -20.55 12.39
C LEU A 215 10.71 -21.73 11.43
N THR A 216 9.81 -22.64 11.81
CA THR A 216 9.41 -23.76 10.96
C THR A 216 8.72 -23.26 9.68
N ASN A 217 9.00 -23.93 8.56
CA ASN A 217 8.28 -23.74 7.30
C ASN A 217 7.06 -24.67 7.18
N ASP A 218 6.83 -25.56 8.15
CA ASP A 218 5.63 -26.41 8.19
C ASP A 218 4.41 -25.58 8.58
N VAL A 219 3.50 -25.40 7.63
CA VAL A 219 2.26 -24.64 7.82
C VAL A 219 1.26 -25.32 8.76
N ASN A 220 1.43 -26.62 9.01
CA ASN A 220 0.55 -27.40 9.89
C ASN A 220 0.92 -27.23 11.37
N ASP A 221 2.09 -26.68 11.67
CA ASP A 221 2.46 -26.29 13.04
C ASP A 221 1.85 -24.92 13.39
N HIS A 222 0.53 -24.86 13.40
CA HIS A 222 -0.24 -23.61 13.45
C HIS A 222 0.19 -22.66 14.57
N ALA A 223 0.61 -23.19 15.72
CA ALA A 223 1.04 -22.40 16.87
C ALA A 223 2.31 -21.59 16.62
N GLN A 224 3.17 -22.00 15.67
CA GLN A 224 4.40 -21.29 15.34
C GLN A 224 4.17 -20.03 14.51
N TRP A 225 3.03 -19.93 13.82
CA TRP A 225 2.71 -18.84 12.90
C TRP A 225 2.02 -17.69 13.62
N GLN A 226 2.76 -16.68 14.04
CA GLN A 226 2.25 -15.59 14.89
C GLN A 226 2.18 -14.26 14.13
N GLN A 227 1.39 -13.35 14.66
CA GLN A 227 1.17 -12.06 14.04
C GLN A 227 2.49 -11.28 13.90
N GLY A 228 2.68 -10.65 12.74
CA GLY A 228 3.87 -9.84 12.46
C GLY A 228 5.07 -10.67 11.96
N ASP A 229 5.00 -12.00 12.01
CA ASP A 229 6.00 -12.86 11.37
C ASP A 229 6.04 -12.60 9.85
N ILE A 230 7.21 -12.74 9.26
CA ILE A 230 7.45 -12.54 7.83
C ILE A 230 7.53 -13.91 7.16
N VAL A 231 6.77 -14.08 6.08
CA VAL A 231 6.74 -15.33 5.31
C VAL A 231 7.22 -15.09 3.88
N VAL A 232 8.14 -15.93 3.41
CA VAL A 232 8.71 -15.90 2.07
C VAL A 232 8.33 -17.18 1.33
N PHE A 233 7.90 -17.03 0.08
CA PHE A 233 7.50 -18.14 -0.78
C PHE A 233 8.38 -18.25 -2.02
N ASP A 234 8.72 -19.49 -2.38
CA ASP A 234 9.57 -19.86 -3.51
C ASP A 234 10.86 -19.01 -3.59
N ARG A 235 11.46 -18.70 -2.42
CA ARG A 235 12.66 -17.88 -2.13
C ARG A 235 12.58 -16.42 -2.56
N VAL A 236 12.23 -16.15 -3.81
CA VAL A 236 12.30 -14.82 -4.42
C VAL A 236 10.98 -14.36 -4.99
N LYS A 237 9.95 -15.22 -5.04
CA LYS A 237 8.74 -14.92 -5.80
C LYS A 237 7.77 -14.06 -5.03
N HIS A 238 7.59 -14.32 -3.73
CA HIS A 238 6.54 -13.65 -2.96
C HIS A 238 6.90 -13.55 -1.49
N ILE A 239 6.36 -12.51 -0.83
CA ILE A 239 6.54 -12.25 0.59
C ILE A 239 5.24 -11.69 1.18
N GLY A 240 5.05 -11.89 2.48
CA GLY A 240 3.93 -11.34 3.22
C GLY A 240 4.21 -11.26 4.72
N VAL A 241 3.20 -10.78 5.44
CA VAL A 241 3.20 -10.68 6.91
C VAL A 241 2.08 -11.56 7.46
N ILE A 242 2.32 -12.29 8.53
CA ILE A 242 1.33 -13.16 9.16
C ILE A 242 0.35 -12.32 10.00
N SER A 243 -0.92 -12.67 9.88
CA SER A 243 -2.03 -12.04 10.58
C SER A 243 -2.34 -12.73 11.92
N ASP A 244 -3.05 -12.03 12.82
CA ASP A 244 -3.67 -12.62 14.01
C ASP A 244 -5.01 -13.30 13.71
N LYS A 245 -5.51 -13.22 12.47
CA LYS A 245 -6.67 -14.00 12.00
C LYS A 245 -6.25 -15.42 11.66
N ARG A 246 -7.14 -16.36 11.96
CA ARG A 246 -7.01 -17.78 11.61
C ARG A 246 -8.28 -18.31 11.00
N ASP A 247 -8.17 -19.32 10.14
CA ASP A 247 -9.33 -20.06 9.66
C ASP A 247 -9.81 -21.08 10.71
N ALA A 248 -10.89 -21.81 10.41
CA ALA A 248 -11.45 -22.81 11.31
C ALA A 248 -10.47 -23.97 11.65
N ASP A 249 -9.55 -24.29 10.75
CA ASP A 249 -8.55 -25.36 10.91
C ASP A 249 -7.30 -24.88 11.67
N GLY A 250 -7.12 -23.56 11.81
CA GLY A 250 -6.06 -22.93 12.59
C GLY A 250 -4.96 -22.29 11.75
N PHE A 251 -5.03 -22.34 10.42
CA PHE A 251 -4.06 -21.67 9.56
C PHE A 251 -4.18 -20.15 9.72
N SER A 252 -3.05 -19.49 9.95
CA SER A 252 -3.01 -18.03 9.98
C SER A 252 -3.25 -17.45 8.59
N TYR A 253 -3.97 -16.32 8.55
CA TYR A 253 -4.12 -15.52 7.35
C TYR A 253 -2.80 -14.81 7.01
N VAL A 254 -2.61 -14.50 5.74
CA VAL A 254 -1.45 -13.75 5.22
C VAL A 254 -1.90 -12.38 4.74
N LEU A 255 -1.18 -11.35 5.17
CA LEU A 255 -1.24 -9.97 4.69
C LEU A 255 -0.22 -9.79 3.57
N HIS A 256 -0.68 -9.61 2.34
CA HIS A 256 0.19 -9.60 1.15
C HIS A 256 -0.50 -8.98 -0.07
N ASN A 257 0.31 -8.58 -1.06
CA ASN A 257 -0.16 -8.00 -2.32
C ASN A 257 0.42 -8.74 -3.53
N MET A 258 -0.43 -9.47 -4.24
CA MET A 258 -0.21 -10.13 -5.52
C MET A 258 -1.27 -9.68 -6.55
N ASN A 259 -1.79 -8.45 -6.42
CA ASN A 259 -2.88 -7.91 -7.22
C ASN A 259 -4.25 -8.59 -7.02
N GLN A 260 -4.43 -9.28 -5.89
CA GLN A 260 -5.68 -9.94 -5.53
C GLN A 260 -6.66 -8.99 -4.81
N ARG A 261 -7.96 -9.33 -4.85
CA ARG A 261 -9.00 -8.53 -4.19
C ARG A 261 -8.88 -8.52 -2.67
N GLN A 262 -8.76 -9.71 -2.06
CA GLN A 262 -8.62 -9.87 -0.61
C GLN A 262 -7.14 -9.94 -0.23
N ARG A 263 -6.60 -8.88 0.39
CA ARG A 263 -5.18 -8.78 0.74
C ARG A 263 -4.81 -9.33 2.11
N GLU A 264 -5.82 -9.71 2.88
CA GLU A 264 -5.72 -10.53 4.07
C GLU A 264 -6.54 -11.79 3.79
N ASN A 265 -5.90 -12.93 3.51
CA ASN A 265 -6.59 -14.16 3.12
C ASN A 265 -5.89 -15.41 3.66
N ASP A 266 -6.50 -16.58 3.48
CA ASP A 266 -6.12 -17.91 3.93
C ASP A 266 -5.05 -18.57 3.04
N TYR A 267 -4.11 -17.81 2.47
CA TYR A 267 -3.13 -18.34 1.49
C TYR A 267 -2.33 -19.56 2.00
N LEU A 268 -2.10 -19.68 3.31
CA LEU A 268 -1.41 -20.83 3.90
C LEU A 268 -2.22 -22.13 3.80
N ALA A 269 -3.55 -22.07 3.86
CA ALA A 269 -4.45 -23.22 3.73
C ALA A 269 -4.59 -23.68 2.27
N PHE A 270 -4.29 -22.81 1.30
CA PHE A 270 -4.43 -23.15 -0.12
C PHE A 270 -3.43 -24.23 -0.55
N SER A 271 -3.92 -25.41 -0.92
CA SER A 271 -3.09 -26.59 -1.22
C SER A 271 -2.14 -26.41 -2.42
N ARG A 272 -2.45 -25.48 -3.34
CA ARG A 272 -1.61 -25.15 -4.51
C ARG A 272 -0.84 -23.85 -4.36
N ARG A 273 -0.70 -23.34 -3.12
CA ARG A 273 0.14 -22.17 -2.83
C ARG A 273 1.60 -22.43 -3.22
N MET A 274 2.34 -21.34 -3.39
CA MET A 274 3.81 -21.42 -3.50
C MET A 274 4.41 -22.04 -2.24
N GLY A 275 5.55 -22.73 -2.37
CA GLY A 275 6.21 -23.37 -1.23
C GLY A 275 6.72 -22.32 -0.26
N VAL A 276 6.50 -22.51 1.04
CA VAL A 276 7.13 -21.68 2.08
C VAL A 276 8.61 -22.02 2.11
N THR A 277 9.45 -21.01 1.92
CA THR A 277 10.91 -21.16 1.93
C THR A 277 11.57 -20.40 3.06
N GLY A 278 10.90 -19.39 3.61
CA GLY A 278 11.35 -18.64 4.77
C GLY A 278 10.18 -18.24 5.67
N HIS A 279 10.41 -18.29 6.97
CA HIS A 279 9.49 -17.87 8.00
C HIS A 279 10.30 -17.28 9.16
N TYR A 280 10.09 -16.00 9.44
CA TYR A 280 10.96 -15.21 10.31
C TYR A 280 10.15 -14.39 11.32
N ARG A 281 10.59 -14.40 12.58
CA ARG A 281 10.09 -13.47 13.59
C ARG A 281 11.10 -12.35 13.85
N TRP A 282 10.64 -11.11 13.79
CA TRP A 282 11.47 -9.95 14.06
C TRP A 282 11.48 -9.60 15.54
N ASP A 283 12.47 -10.09 16.29
CA ASP A 283 12.69 -9.75 17.69
C ASP A 283 13.90 -8.81 17.82
N ALA A 284 13.63 -7.50 17.89
CA ALA A 284 14.68 -6.49 17.94
C ALA A 284 15.56 -6.55 19.21
N SER A 285 15.13 -7.25 20.27
CA SER A 285 15.99 -7.47 21.44
C SER A 285 17.20 -8.36 21.11
N ARG A 286 17.10 -9.17 20.03
CA ARG A 286 18.14 -10.08 19.55
C ARG A 286 18.95 -9.52 18.38
N VAL A 287 18.55 -8.37 17.83
CA VAL A 287 19.22 -7.72 16.71
C VAL A 287 20.31 -6.80 17.24
N PRO A 288 21.55 -6.84 16.70
CA PRO A 288 22.59 -5.88 17.10
C PRO A 288 22.12 -4.44 16.92
N LYS A 289 22.33 -3.59 17.94
CA LYS A 289 21.94 -2.17 17.89
C LYS A 289 22.54 -1.42 16.70
N SER A 290 23.71 -1.86 16.21
CA SER A 290 24.36 -1.31 15.02
C SER A 290 23.63 -1.58 13.71
N VAL A 291 22.68 -2.52 13.68
CA VAL A 291 21.83 -2.84 12.52
C VAL A 291 20.56 -2.02 12.54
N LEU A 292 19.96 -1.80 13.73
CA LEU A 292 18.69 -1.09 13.87
C LEU A 292 18.77 0.36 13.36
N ARG A 293 17.77 0.78 12.58
CA ARG A 293 17.63 2.15 12.08
C ARG A 293 16.20 2.61 12.34
N ALA A 294 16.06 3.77 12.96
CA ALA A 294 14.75 4.38 13.20
C ALA A 294 14.27 5.13 11.96
N TRP A 295 12.99 4.98 11.64
CA TRP A 295 12.29 5.78 10.64
C TRP A 295 12.20 7.23 11.10
N LYS A 296 12.68 8.18 10.28
CA LYS A 296 12.75 9.60 10.65
C LYS A 296 11.79 10.55 9.91
N GLY A 297 10.96 10.03 9.01
CA GLY A 297 10.03 10.85 8.22
C GLY A 297 10.42 10.87 6.76
#